data_AF-A0A7R9FIV0-F1
#
_entry.id   AF-A0A7R9FIV0-F1
#
_cell.length_a   1.000
_cell.length_b   1.000
_cell.length_c   1.000
_cell.angle_alpha   90.00
_cell.angle_beta   90.00
_cell.angle_gamma   90.00
#
_symmetry.space_group_name_H-M   'P 1'
#
loop_
_entity.id
_entity.type
_entity.pdbx_description
1 polymer ?
#
loop_
_entity_poly.entity_id
_entity_poly.type
_entity_poly.pdbx_seq_one_letter_code
_entity_poly.pdbx_strand_id
1 'polypeptide(L)' 'MAIGDYPIEYNPKVHGPYDPARFYGKPDTPFGQLKLNEIGSWLGRRNKSPSAVVGSISRGMIRKILLYFVQYLS' A
#
# COMPACT_ATOMS: atom_id res chain seq x y z
N MET A 1 3.48 0.95 16.38
CA MET A 1 2.31 0.18 15.96
C MET A 1 2.57 -1.27 16.31
N ALA A 2 1.76 -1.86 17.19
CA ALA A 2 1.86 -3.27 17.52
C ALA A 2 1.29 -4.12 16.36
N ILE A 3 1.66 -5.40 16.32
CA ILE A 3 1.07 -6.36 15.38
C ILE A 3 -0.41 -6.47 15.71
N GLY A 4 -1.28 -6.07 14.79
CA GLY A 4 -2.74 -6.09 14.97
C GLY A 4 -3.40 -4.72 15.15
N ASP A 5 -2.62 -3.66 15.37
CA ASP A 5 -3.17 -2.31 15.35
C ASP A 5 -3.52 -1.88 13.92
N TYR A 6 -4.65 -1.20 13.78
CA TYR A 6 -4.98 -0.51 12.54
C TYR A 6 -3.91 0.56 12.23
N PRO A 7 -3.58 0.75 10.95
CA PRO A 7 -2.67 1.82 10.58
C PRO A 7 -3.21 3.17 11.08
N ILE A 8 -2.33 4.03 11.61
CA ILE A 8 -2.69 5.36 12.15
C ILE A 8 -3.48 6.21 11.14
N GLU A 9 -3.30 5.94 9.85
CA GLU A 9 -3.94 6.61 8.72
C GLU A 9 -5.35 6.09 8.42
N TYR A 10 -5.77 4.95 8.99
CA TYR A 10 -7.08 4.37 8.75
C TYR A 10 -8.15 5.02 9.64
N ASN A 11 -9.06 5.75 8.99
CA ASN A 11 -10.29 6.22 9.60
C ASN A 11 -11.51 5.43 9.08
N PRO A 12 -12.20 4.62 9.92
CA PRO A 12 -13.35 3.82 9.50
C PRO A 12 -14.53 4.67 9.00
N LYS A 13 -14.67 5.92 9.46
CA LYS A 13 -15.72 6.83 8.98
C LYS A 13 -15.50 7.33 7.55
N VAL A 14 -14.25 7.40 7.11
CA VAL A 14 -13.87 7.91 5.77
C VAL A 14 -13.66 6.77 4.78
N HIS A 15 -13.17 5.62 5.25
CA HIS A 15 -12.72 4.54 4.38
C HIS A 15 -13.66 3.34 4.30
N GLY A 16 -14.68 3.26 5.15
CA GLY A 16 -15.58 2.10 5.23
C GLY A 16 -14.88 0.90 5.87
N PRO A 17 -15.31 -0.34 5.55
CA PRO A 17 -14.68 -1.56 6.05
C PRO A 17 -13.18 -1.61 5.76
N TYR A 18 -12.42 -2.19 6.69
CA TYR A 18 -10.98 -2.32 6.53
C TYR A 18 -10.63 -3.30 5.41
N ASP A 19 -9.92 -2.81 4.40
CA ASP A 19 -9.35 -3.57 3.30
C ASP A 19 -7.82 -3.63 3.49
N PRO A 20 -7.26 -4.80 3.84
CA PRO A 20 -5.83 -4.96 4.03
C PRO A 20 -5.02 -4.76 2.75
N ALA A 21 -5.61 -4.88 1.55
CA ALA A 21 -4.91 -4.64 0.29
C ALA A 21 -4.78 -3.14 -0.04
N ARG A 22 -5.53 -2.27 0.65
CA ARG A 22 -5.55 -0.84 0.40
C ARG A 22 -4.48 -0.11 1.19
N PHE A 23 -3.80 0.83 0.54
CA PHE A 23 -2.94 1.79 1.22
C PHE A 23 -3.79 2.99 1.66
N TYR A 24 -3.85 3.22 2.98
CA TYR A 24 -4.65 4.30 3.58
C TYR A 24 -3.88 5.61 3.79
N GLY A 25 -2.55 5.58 3.71
CA GLY A 25 -1.72 6.77 3.79
C GLY A 25 -1.79 7.65 2.55
N LYS A 26 -1.07 8.79 2.59
CA LYS A 26 -0.97 9.72 1.45
C LYS A 26 -0.30 9.02 0.25
N PRO A 27 -1.01 8.80 -0.87
CA PRO A 27 -0.37 8.25 -2.06
C PRO A 27 0.64 9.27 -2.62
N ASP A 28 1.88 8.85 -2.86
CA ASP A 28 2.86 9.64 -3.61
C ASP A 28 2.58 9.51 -5.12
N THR A 29 3.29 10.27 -5.95
CA THR A 29 3.13 10.20 -7.41
C THR A 29 3.41 8.78 -7.93
N PRO A 30 2.49 8.19 -8.75
CA PRO A 30 2.72 6.91 -9.39
C PRO A 30 4.01 6.92 -10.20
N PHE A 31 4.76 5.82 -10.17
CA PHE A 31 6.04 5.75 -10.88
C PHE A 31 5.90 6.07 -12.38
N GLY A 32 4.78 5.67 -13.02
CA GLY A 32 4.51 5.94 -14.43
C GLY A 32 4.17 7.39 -14.78
N GLN A 33 3.98 8.27 -13.79
CA GLN A 33 3.70 9.70 -13.99
C GLN A 33 4.90 10.59 -13.58
N LEU A 34 6.02 9.98 -13.16
CA LEU A 34 7.20 10.72 -12.76
C LEU A 34 7.95 11.29 -13.96
N LYS A 35 8.44 12.52 -13.81
CA LYS A 35 9.47 13.05 -14.70
C LYS A 35 10.80 12.39 -14.36
N LEU A 36 11.65 12.14 -15.36
CA LEU A 36 12.97 11.52 -15.16
C LEU A 36 13.85 12.29 -14.15
N ASN A 37 13.71 13.61 -14.11
CA ASN A 37 14.43 14.48 -13.18
C ASN A 37 13.95 14.35 -11.71
N GLU A 38 12.75 13.81 -11.48
CA GLU A 38 12.17 13.70 -10.14
C GLU A 38 12.41 12.33 -9.49
N ILE A 39 13.00 11.37 -10.22
CA ILE A 39 13.23 9.99 -9.76
C ILE A 39 14.07 9.97 -8.47
N GLY A 40 15.12 10.78 -8.39
CA GLY A 40 15.99 10.85 -7.21
C GLY A 40 15.26 11.34 -5.97
N SER A 41 14.52 12.45 -6.10
CA SER A 41 13.69 12.99 -5.00
C SER A 41 12.59 12.02 -4.60
N TRP A 42 11.94 11.37 -5.58
CA TRP A 42 10.88 10.39 -5.33
C TRP A 42 11.37 9.16 -4.56
N LEU A 43 12.58 8.66 -4.86
CA LEU A 43 13.21 7.60 -4.05
C LEU A 43 13.61 8.10 -2.66
N GLY A 44 13.91 9.40 -2.52
CA GLY A 44 14.22 10.05 -1.25
C GLY A 44 13.02 10.16 -0.31
N ARG A 45 11.82 10.43 -0.84
CA ARG A 45 10.58 10.59 -0.04
C ARG A 45 10.05 9.30 0.57
N ARG A 46 10.53 8.14 0.11
CA ARG A 46 10.03 6.83 0.55
C ARG A 46 10.62 6.40 1.89
N ASN A 47 9.74 5.90 2.76
CA ASN A 47 10.15 5.24 4.00
C ASN A 47 10.80 3.88 3.68
N LYS A 48 12.10 3.75 3.96
CA LYS A 48 12.92 2.54 3.71
C LYS A 48 13.02 1.62 4.92
N SER A 49 12.19 1.83 5.95
CA SER A 49 12.17 0.94 7.10
C SER A 49 11.79 -0.49 6.68
N PRO A 50 12.40 -1.53 7.29
CA PRO A 50 12.07 -2.92 6.99
C PRO A 50 10.57 -3.22 7.13
N SER A 51 9.90 -2.64 8.13
CA SER A 51 8.46 -2.79 8.35
C SER A 51 7.61 -2.22 7.20
N ALA A 52 8.01 -1.09 6.61
CA ALA A 52 7.31 -0.50 5.47
C ALA A 52 7.43 -1.38 4.22
N VAL A 53 8.61 -1.98 4.00
CA VAL A 53 8.86 -2.91 2.88
C VAL A 53 8.02 -4.18 3.04
N VAL A 54 8.07 -4.83 4.20
CA VAL A 54 7.28 -6.04 4.48
C VAL A 54 5.79 -5.75 4.36
N GLY A 55 5.32 -4.61 4.87
CA GLY A 55 3.93 -4.19 4.71
C GLY A 55 3.53 -4.01 3.23
N SER A 56 4.39 -3.42 2.40
CA SER A 56 4.10 -3.24 0.97
C SER A 56 4.01 -4.57 0.21
N ILE A 57 4.88 -5.53 0.54
CA ILE A 57 4.89 -6.87 -0.06
C ILE A 57 3.64 -7.65 0.36
N SER A 58 3.30 -7.64 1.66
CA SER A 58 2.11 -8.31 2.19
C SER A 58 0.82 -7.82 1.50
N ARG A 59 0.66 -6.49 1.34
CA ARG A 59 -0.49 -5.90 0.63
C ARG A 59 -0.55 -6.29 -0.84
N GLY A 60 0.61 -6.29 -1.52
CA GLY A 60 0.72 -6.72 -2.91
C GLY A 60 0.36 -8.20 -3.11
N MET A 61 0.77 -9.06 -2.19
CA MET A 61 0.43 -10.49 -2.20
C MET A 61 -1.06 -10.72 -1.98
N ILE A 62 -1.67 -10.06 -0.99
CA ILE A 62 -3.12 -10.18 -0.70
C ILE A 62 -3.96 -9.68 -1.89
N ARG A 63 -3.55 -8.59 -2.55
CA ARG A 63 -4.24 -8.13 -3.77
C ARG A 63 -4.18 -9.18 -4.88
N LYS A 64 -3.02 -9.78 -5.13
CA LYS A 64 -2.90 -10.82 -6.16
C LYS A 64 -3.73 -12.05 -5.80
N ILE A 65 -3.67 -12.52 -4.54
CA ILE A 65 -4.38 -13.74 -4.16
C ILE A 65 -5.90 -13.55 -4.29
N LEU A 66 -6.45 -12.41 -3.86
CA LEU A 66 -7.87 -12.11 -4.03
C LEU A 66 -8.29 -12.08 -5.50
N LEU A 67 -7.46 -11.49 -6.38
CA LEU A 67 -7.73 -11.49 -7.82
C LEU A 67 -7.68 -12.89 -8.43
N TYR A 68 -6.71 -13.73 -8.03
CA TYR A 68 -6.64 -15.13 -8.46
C TYR A 68 -7.87 -15.92 -7.99
N PHE A 69 -8.30 -15.77 -6.74
CA PHE A 69 -9.50 -16.42 -6.23
C PHE A 69 -10.75 -16.00 -7.00
N VAL A 70 -10.94 -14.69 -7.23
CA VAL A 70 -12.08 -14.17 -7.99
C VAL A 70 -12.09 -14.71 -9.44
N GLN A 71 -10.93 -14.82 -10.07
CA GLN A 71 -10.84 -15.28 -11.46
C GLN A 71 -10.94 -16.81 -11.64
N TYR A 72 -10.62 -17.60 -10.61
CA TYR A 72 -10.79 -19.06 -10.63
C TYR A 72 -12.17 -19.54 -10.15
N LEU A 73 -12.94 -18.67 -9.49
CA LEU A 73 -14.31 -18.95 -9.01
C LEU A 73 -15.41 -18.44 -9.95
N SER A 74 -15.07 -17.83 -11.10
CA SER A 74 -16.02 -17.43 -12.16
C SER A 74 -15.98 -18.40 -13.33
#